data_AF-A0A497QMG2-F1
#
_entry.id   AF-A0A497QMG2-F1
#
_cell.length_a   1.000
_cell.length_b   1.000
_cell.length_c   1.000
_cell.angle_alpha   90.00
_cell.angle_beta   90.00
_cell.angle_gamma   90.00
#
_symmetry.space_group_name_H-M   'P 1'
#
loop_
_entity.id
_entity.type
_entity.pdbx_description
1 polymer ?
#
loop_
_entity_poly.entity_id
_entity_poly.type
_entity_poly.pdbx_seq_one_letter_code
_entity_poly.pdbx_strand_id
1 'polypeptide(L)'
;MSYTRKMKWLNERRIIYRKDPVNDKPSLSTKEYDYYEHGTHEYYRLFYTPSKITTYKSLKWHFFVLYYLNEDTDLESVFRFIANKENGFVTFFISKKALDDMIKDVVTQGGEPPKNKSRKIIFKDYNGMSFEEKMKVVGQLSGRQKLDKTKIYDTMLYLNEFGKPITNGRLAGLLDCSIRTIQRHMCADLKQEKETLNEEV
;
A
#
# COMPACT_ATOMS: atom_id res chain seq x y z
N MET A 1 -23.48 -6.56 -2.15
CA MET A 1 -23.47 -5.07 -2.09
C MET A 1 -22.10 -4.61 -1.59
N SER A 2 -21.44 -3.72 -2.32
CA SER A 2 -20.16 -3.13 -1.91
C SER A 2 -20.42 -1.78 -1.25
N TYR A 3 -20.16 -1.66 0.05
CA TYR A 3 -20.31 -0.39 0.80
C TYR A 3 -19.22 0.63 0.45
N THR A 4 -19.57 1.90 0.28
CA THR A 4 -18.56 2.97 0.11
C THR A 4 -17.85 3.23 1.44
N ARG A 5 -16.52 3.41 1.40
CA ARG A 5 -15.69 3.65 2.58
C ARG A 5 -16.07 4.98 3.25
N LYS A 6 -16.47 4.94 4.52
CA LYS A 6 -16.90 6.12 5.29
C LYS A 6 -15.71 6.94 5.82
N MET A 7 -14.88 7.48 4.93
CA MET A 7 -13.69 8.26 5.30
C MET A 7 -14.00 9.51 6.13
N LYS A 8 -15.16 10.14 5.90
CA LYS A 8 -15.59 11.34 6.64
C LYS A 8 -15.52 11.14 8.16
N TRP A 9 -15.89 9.96 8.65
CA TRP A 9 -15.89 9.65 10.08
C TRP A 9 -14.49 9.66 10.70
N LEU A 10 -13.47 9.19 9.97
CA LEU A 10 -12.06 9.24 10.39
C LEU A 10 -11.55 10.68 10.37
N ASN A 11 -11.87 11.43 9.31
CA ASN A 11 -11.44 12.81 9.13
C ASN A 11 -12.00 13.74 10.23
N GLU A 12 -13.27 13.58 10.58
CA GLU A 12 -13.92 14.35 11.67
C GLU A 12 -13.26 14.11 13.03
N ARG A 13 -12.68 12.93 13.24
CA ARG A 13 -11.94 12.55 14.45
C ARG A 13 -10.44 12.81 14.37
N ARG A 14 -9.99 13.42 13.28
CA ARG A 14 -8.57 13.75 13.03
C ARG A 14 -7.64 12.53 13.12
N ILE A 15 -8.14 11.36 12.72
CA ILE A 15 -7.33 10.13 12.70
C ILE A 15 -6.28 10.23 11.60
N ILE A 16 -5.02 10.04 11.96
CA ILE A 16 -3.87 10.02 11.07
C ILE A 16 -3.78 8.62 10.44
N TYR A 17 -4.05 8.52 9.14
CA TYR A 17 -3.98 7.26 8.38
C TYR A 17 -2.95 7.33 7.24
N ARG A 18 -2.13 8.39 7.22
CA ARG A 18 -1.03 8.58 6.27
C ARG A 18 0.15 9.26 6.96
N LYS A 19 1.36 8.94 6.53
CA LYS A 19 2.62 9.55 6.94
C LYS A 19 3.64 9.39 5.83
N ASP A 20 4.22 10.50 5.39
CA ASP A 20 5.36 10.49 4.47
C ASP A 20 6.65 10.15 5.24
N PRO A 21 7.71 9.65 4.58
CA PRO A 21 8.97 9.35 5.25
C PRO A 21 9.52 10.55 6.01
N VAL A 22 10.02 10.33 7.22
CA VAL A 22 10.50 11.39 8.12
C VAL A 22 12.00 11.29 8.36
N ASN A 23 12.50 10.06 8.56
CA ASN A 23 13.92 9.82 8.83
C ASN A 23 14.67 9.51 7.54
N ASP A 24 14.05 8.77 6.63
CA ASP A 24 14.64 8.44 5.33
C ASP A 24 14.63 9.68 4.41
N LYS A 25 15.82 10.09 3.95
CA LYS A 25 15.96 11.18 2.97
C LYS A 25 16.00 10.64 1.55
N PRO A 26 15.29 11.27 0.59
CA PRO A 26 15.34 10.83 -0.79
C PRO A 26 16.72 11.08 -1.41
N SER A 27 17.18 10.13 -2.21
CA SER A 27 18.37 10.25 -3.06
C SER A 27 18.19 11.33 -4.13
N LEU A 28 16.96 11.54 -4.59
CA LEU A 28 16.58 12.60 -5.52
C LEU A 28 15.20 13.12 -5.15
N SER A 29 15.06 14.44 -5.00
CA SER A 29 13.78 15.11 -4.78
C SER A 29 13.49 16.07 -5.92
N THR A 30 12.31 15.94 -6.52
CA THR A 30 11.81 16.83 -7.60
C THR A 30 10.55 17.55 -7.13
N LYS A 31 9.92 18.36 -7.99
CA LYS A 31 8.62 18.97 -7.66
C LYS A 31 7.51 17.91 -7.63
N GLU A 32 7.66 16.83 -8.39
CA GLU A 32 6.61 15.86 -8.66
C GLU A 32 6.71 14.58 -7.82
N TYR A 33 7.93 14.17 -7.46
CA TYR A 33 8.19 12.94 -6.73
C TYR A 33 9.51 12.97 -5.95
N ASP A 34 9.61 12.07 -5.00
CA ASP A 34 10.83 11.73 -4.25
C ASP A 34 11.28 10.31 -4.62
N TYR A 35 12.58 10.14 -4.84
CA TYR A 35 13.20 8.86 -5.19
C TYR A 35 14.21 8.44 -4.11
N TYR A 36 14.08 7.18 -3.68
CA TYR A 36 14.88 6.52 -2.65
C TYR A 36 15.56 5.32 -3.31
N GLU A 37 16.87 5.42 -3.58
CA GLU A 37 17.60 4.38 -4.33
C GLU A 37 17.51 2.99 -3.67
N HIS A 38 17.61 2.97 -2.34
CA HIS A 38 17.49 1.75 -1.53
C HIS A 38 16.05 1.47 -1.05
N GLY A 39 15.11 2.34 -1.44
CA GLY A 39 13.73 2.33 -0.97
C GLY A 39 13.56 2.84 0.47
N THR A 40 12.32 3.08 0.87
CA THR A 40 11.92 3.47 2.23
C THR A 40 10.72 2.64 2.68
N HIS A 41 10.72 2.29 3.97
CA HIS A 41 9.59 1.61 4.62
C HIS A 41 8.68 2.58 5.39
N GLU A 42 9.03 3.86 5.46
CA GLU A 42 8.34 4.85 6.29
C GLU A 42 7.10 5.47 5.62
N TYR A 43 6.79 5.07 4.38
CA TYR A 43 5.67 5.62 3.63
C TYR A 43 4.34 4.90 3.93
N TYR A 44 3.57 5.42 4.87
CA TYR A 44 2.26 4.87 5.20
C TYR A 44 1.15 5.67 4.49
N ARG A 45 0.29 4.98 3.74
CA ARG A 45 -0.86 5.61 3.09
C ARG A 45 -2.06 4.69 3.07
N LEU A 46 -2.69 4.52 4.23
CA LEU A 46 -3.86 3.65 4.35
C LEU A 46 -5.05 4.22 3.56
N PHE A 47 -5.89 3.32 3.06
CA PHE A 47 -7.17 3.67 2.43
C PHE A 47 -7.05 4.61 1.22
N TYR A 48 -5.89 4.67 0.58
CA TYR A 48 -5.68 5.47 -0.61
C TYR A 48 -6.31 4.83 -1.86
N THR A 49 -6.21 3.50 -1.97
CA THR A 49 -6.80 2.73 -3.06
C THR A 49 -8.29 2.44 -2.81
N PRO A 50 -9.08 2.18 -3.86
CA PRO A 50 -10.47 1.72 -3.72
C PRO A 50 -10.57 0.32 -3.08
N SER A 51 -9.46 -0.44 -3.10
CA SER A 51 -9.25 -1.75 -2.50
C SER A 51 -9.76 -1.86 -1.07
N LYS A 52 -10.49 -2.94 -0.76
CA LYS A 52 -10.94 -3.22 0.61
C LYS A 52 -10.06 -4.25 1.27
N ILE A 53 -10.04 -4.23 2.59
CA ILE A 53 -9.33 -5.23 3.39
C ILE A 53 -10.10 -6.56 3.30
N THR A 54 -9.43 -7.59 2.77
CA THR A 54 -10.05 -8.91 2.52
C THR A 54 -9.67 -9.98 3.54
N THR A 55 -8.62 -9.75 4.34
CA THR A 55 -8.12 -10.73 5.31
C THR A 55 -7.93 -10.15 6.71
N TYR A 56 -7.99 -11.01 7.73
CA TYR A 56 -7.74 -10.61 9.12
C TYR A 56 -6.30 -10.17 9.34
N LYS A 57 -5.35 -10.79 8.64
CA LYS A 57 -3.93 -10.41 8.67
C LYS A 57 -3.73 -8.98 8.18
N SER A 58 -4.35 -8.63 7.05
CA SER A 58 -4.31 -7.27 6.52
C SER A 58 -5.01 -6.29 7.46
N LEU A 59 -6.16 -6.64 8.03
CA LEU A 59 -6.84 -5.80 9.04
C LEU A 59 -5.96 -5.52 10.26
N LYS A 60 -5.33 -6.54 10.83
CA LYS A 60 -4.43 -6.40 11.98
C LYS A 60 -3.24 -5.48 11.65
N TRP A 61 -2.66 -5.61 10.45
CA TRP A 61 -1.61 -4.69 10.00
C TRP A 61 -2.10 -3.23 9.92
N HIS A 62 -3.31 -2.99 9.41
CA HIS A 62 -3.88 -1.64 9.38
C HIS A 62 -4.05 -1.06 10.79
N PHE A 63 -4.45 -1.89 11.77
CA PHE A 63 -4.55 -1.46 13.17
C PHE A 63 -3.19 -1.11 13.76
N PHE A 64 -2.15 -1.91 13.50
CA PHE A 64 -0.79 -1.57 13.91
C PHE A 64 -0.31 -0.25 13.31
N VAL A 65 -0.57 0.00 12.02
CA VAL A 65 -0.21 1.27 11.38
C VAL A 65 -0.95 2.43 12.03
N LEU A 66 -2.27 2.31 12.22
CA LEU A 66 -3.06 3.36 12.88
C LEU A 66 -2.57 3.63 14.31
N TYR A 67 -2.24 2.59 15.06
CA TYR A 67 -1.69 2.70 16.41
C TYR A 67 -0.36 3.46 16.41
N TYR A 68 0.55 3.07 15.52
CA TYR A 68 1.84 3.76 15.34
C TYR A 68 1.68 5.23 14.91
N LEU A 69 0.70 5.54 14.06
CA LEU A 69 0.50 6.90 13.54
C LEU A 69 -0.24 7.85 14.50
N ASN A 70 -0.97 7.34 15.48
CA ASN A 70 -1.79 8.11 16.41
C ASN A 70 -1.41 7.81 17.85
N GLU A 71 -0.14 8.04 18.18
CA GLU A 71 0.35 7.97 19.56
C GLU A 71 -0.58 8.81 20.47
N ASP A 72 -0.83 8.30 21.68
CA ASP A 72 -1.69 8.91 22.70
C ASP A 72 -3.19 9.07 22.36
N THR A 73 -3.68 8.42 21.30
CA THR A 73 -5.11 8.39 20.96
C THR A 73 -5.73 7.02 21.29
N ASP A 74 -6.88 7.00 21.98
CA ASP A 74 -7.67 5.77 22.12
C ASP A 74 -8.32 5.39 20.78
N LEU A 75 -7.82 4.32 20.17
CA LEU A 75 -8.23 3.84 18.85
C LEU A 75 -9.24 2.69 18.90
N GLU A 76 -9.71 2.24 20.07
CA GLU A 76 -10.63 1.09 20.13
C GLU A 76 -11.88 1.34 19.27
N SER A 77 -12.48 2.53 19.41
CA SER A 77 -13.65 2.93 18.62
C SER A 77 -13.36 2.98 17.12
N VAL A 78 -12.13 3.38 16.74
CA VAL A 78 -11.67 3.45 15.34
C VAL A 78 -11.50 2.05 14.76
N PHE A 79 -10.89 1.13 15.51
CA PHE A 79 -10.72 -0.26 15.11
C PHE A 79 -12.06 -0.96 14.91
N ARG A 80 -13.00 -0.78 15.84
CA ARG A 80 -14.37 -1.30 15.71
C ARG A 80 -15.11 -0.70 14.51
N PHE A 81 -14.93 0.60 14.26
CA PHE A 81 -15.52 1.27 13.11
C PHE A 81 -15.00 0.70 11.78
N ILE A 82 -13.69 0.52 11.65
CA ILE A 82 -13.05 -0.04 10.44
C ILE A 82 -13.44 -1.51 10.24
N ALA A 83 -13.49 -2.31 11.32
CA ALA A 83 -13.86 -3.72 11.26
C ALA A 83 -15.33 -3.97 10.92
N ASN A 84 -16.21 -2.96 11.05
CA ASN A 84 -17.59 -3.08 10.62
C ASN A 84 -17.69 -2.99 9.09
N LYS A 85 -18.10 -4.10 8.47
CA LYS A 85 -18.30 -4.25 7.02
C LYS A 85 -19.17 -3.16 6.39
N GLU A 86 -20.19 -2.69 7.11
CA GLU A 86 -21.12 -1.64 6.62
C GLU A 86 -20.46 -0.26 6.48
N ASN A 87 -19.27 -0.07 7.08
CA ASN A 87 -18.49 1.16 6.93
C ASN A 87 -17.54 1.12 5.72
N GLY A 88 -17.48 -0.01 4.99
CA GLY A 88 -16.84 -0.09 3.68
C GLY A 88 -15.32 -0.23 3.68
N PHE A 89 -14.69 -0.54 4.81
CA PHE A 89 -13.24 -0.78 4.88
C PHE A 89 -12.87 -2.26 4.67
N VAL A 90 -13.67 -3.18 5.21
CA VAL A 90 -13.46 -4.64 5.11
C VAL A 90 -14.52 -5.29 4.20
N THR A 91 -14.24 -6.49 3.69
CA THR A 91 -15.21 -7.29 2.90
C THR A 91 -15.87 -8.41 3.70
N PHE A 92 -15.32 -8.76 4.87
CA PHE A 92 -15.74 -9.87 5.72
C PHE A 92 -16.48 -9.40 6.98
N PHE A 93 -17.16 -10.32 7.65
CA PHE A 93 -17.66 -10.11 9.01
C PHE A 93 -16.67 -10.72 10.00
N ILE A 94 -16.42 -10.03 11.10
CA ILE A 94 -15.56 -10.52 12.19
C ILE A 94 -16.40 -10.71 13.45
N SER A 95 -16.17 -11.80 14.18
CA SER A 95 -16.86 -12.02 15.46
C SER A 95 -16.35 -11.04 16.51
N LYS A 96 -17.21 -10.66 17.45
CA LYS A 96 -16.83 -9.75 18.55
C LYS A 96 -15.57 -10.23 19.27
N LYS A 97 -15.52 -11.52 19.63
CA LYS A 97 -14.37 -12.13 20.31
C LYS A 97 -13.08 -11.99 19.49
N ALA A 98 -13.10 -12.35 18.20
CA ALA A 98 -11.90 -12.26 17.36
C ALA A 98 -11.43 -10.81 17.18
N LEU A 99 -12.36 -9.86 17.12
CA LEU A 99 -12.02 -8.44 17.07
C LEU A 99 -11.44 -7.95 18.40
N ASP A 100 -12.03 -8.32 19.53
CA ASP A 100 -11.54 -7.95 20.86
C ASP A 100 -10.12 -8.48 21.09
N ASP A 101 -9.87 -9.75 20.73
CA ASP A 101 -8.54 -10.37 20.80
C ASP A 101 -7.54 -9.63 19.90
N MET A 102 -7.94 -9.27 18.67
CA MET A 102 -7.09 -8.53 17.73
C MET A 102 -6.75 -7.12 18.24
N ILE A 103 -7.72 -6.40 18.81
CA ILE A 103 -7.51 -5.06 19.39
C ILE A 103 -6.55 -5.17 20.58
N LYS A 104 -6.78 -6.12 21.49
CA LYS A 104 -5.91 -6.36 22.63
C LYS A 104 -4.48 -6.63 22.22
N ASP A 105 -4.29 -7.48 21.21
CA ASP A 105 -2.97 -7.78 20.65
C ASP A 105 -2.27 -6.51 20.13
N VAL A 106 -2.99 -5.66 19.39
CA VAL A 106 -2.43 -4.42 18.82
C VAL A 106 -2.05 -3.44 19.91
N VAL A 107 -2.89 -3.26 20.93
CA VAL A 107 -2.59 -2.36 22.06
C VAL A 107 -1.41 -2.87 22.87
N THR A 108 -1.27 -4.20 23.02
CA THR A 108 -0.18 -4.81 23.81
C THR A 108 1.16 -4.81 23.08
N GLN A 109 1.16 -5.01 21.76
CA GLN A 109 2.38 -5.16 20.95
C GLN A 109 2.73 -3.94 20.09
N GLY A 110 1.80 -2.99 19.96
CA GLY A 110 1.97 -1.79 19.13
C GLY A 110 2.96 -0.79 19.72
N GLY A 111 3.15 0.31 19.00
CA GLY A 111 4.05 1.41 19.36
C GLY A 111 5.26 1.50 18.42
N GLU A 112 5.77 0.35 17.98
CA GLU A 112 6.84 0.31 16.96
C GLU A 112 6.28 0.41 15.53
N PRO A 113 7.03 0.99 14.58
CA PRO A 113 6.61 1.09 13.19
C PRO A 113 6.44 -0.31 12.57
N PRO A 114 5.23 -0.67 12.08
CA PRO A 114 5.01 -1.97 11.47
C PRO A 114 5.74 -2.07 10.12
N LYS A 115 6.29 -3.25 9.82
CA LYS A 115 6.96 -3.50 8.54
C LYS A 115 6.01 -3.20 7.37
N ASN A 116 6.40 -2.25 6.54
CA ASN A 116 5.68 -1.85 5.34
C ASN A 116 6.41 -2.36 4.07
N LYS A 117 5.74 -2.36 2.93
CA LYS A 117 6.40 -2.69 1.65
C LYS A 117 7.30 -1.52 1.24
N SER A 118 8.58 -1.80 0.94
CA SER A 118 9.54 -0.76 0.54
C SER A 118 9.05 -0.02 -0.71
N ARG A 119 9.21 1.31 -0.72
CA ARG A 119 8.88 2.17 -1.86
C ARG A 119 10.13 2.92 -2.30
N LYS A 120 10.42 2.89 -3.59
CA LYS A 120 11.54 3.65 -4.17
C LYS A 120 11.12 5.00 -4.71
N ILE A 121 9.86 5.18 -5.08
CA ILE A 121 9.33 6.40 -5.68
C ILE A 121 8.08 6.74 -4.89
N ILE A 122 8.02 7.97 -4.38
CA ILE A 122 6.84 8.50 -3.73
C ILE A 122 6.42 9.73 -4.52
N PHE A 123 5.25 9.66 -5.13
CA PHE A 123 4.69 10.78 -5.87
C PHE A 123 4.10 11.79 -4.88
N LYS A 124 4.53 13.05 -4.99
CA LYS A 124 4.02 14.14 -4.16
C LYS A 124 2.55 14.39 -4.46
N ASP A 125 1.80 14.79 -3.44
CA ASP A 125 0.41 15.15 -3.62
C ASP A 125 0.27 16.35 -4.56
N TYR A 126 -0.83 16.37 -5.33
CA TYR A 126 -1.15 17.44 -6.28
C TYR A 126 -0.03 17.73 -7.31
N ASN A 127 0.80 16.73 -7.64
CA ASN A 127 1.89 16.89 -8.60
C ASN A 127 1.46 17.14 -10.05
N GLY A 128 0.15 17.08 -10.36
CA GLY A 128 -0.39 17.32 -11.69
C GLY A 128 -0.10 16.23 -12.73
N MET A 129 0.66 15.19 -12.36
CA MET A 129 1.01 14.11 -13.29
C MET A 129 -0.19 13.19 -13.52
N SER A 130 -0.42 12.87 -14.79
CA SER A 130 -1.29 11.77 -15.20
C SER A 130 -0.72 10.41 -14.77
N PHE A 131 -1.58 9.39 -14.75
CA PHE A 131 -1.15 8.02 -14.49
C PHE A 131 -0.03 7.57 -15.46
N GLU A 132 -0.13 7.91 -16.73
CA GLU A 132 0.83 7.55 -17.77
C GLU A 132 2.20 8.19 -17.54
N GLU A 133 2.23 9.46 -17.13
CA GLU A 133 3.48 10.14 -16.77
C GLU A 133 4.12 9.55 -15.53
N LYS A 134 3.32 9.22 -14.49
CA LYS A 134 3.83 8.52 -13.30
C LYS A 134 4.44 7.18 -13.67
N MET A 135 3.80 6.45 -14.58
CA MET A 135 4.30 5.19 -15.11
C MET A 135 5.59 5.33 -15.91
N LYS A 136 5.75 6.41 -16.69
CA LYS A 136 7.03 6.72 -17.36
C LYS A 136 8.14 6.94 -16.34
N VAL A 137 7.88 7.68 -15.26
CA VAL A 137 8.87 7.88 -14.17
C VAL A 137 9.23 6.56 -13.49
N VAL A 138 8.23 5.74 -13.16
CA VAL A 138 8.47 4.39 -12.61
C VAL A 138 9.36 3.57 -13.54
N GLY A 139 9.05 3.52 -14.83
CA GLY A 139 9.83 2.78 -15.83
C GLY A 139 11.26 3.31 -15.97
N GLN A 140 11.45 4.63 -16.01
CA GLN A 140 12.76 5.28 -16.15
C GLN A 140 13.65 5.08 -14.93
N LEU A 141 13.13 5.30 -13.73
CA LEU A 141 13.90 5.15 -12.49
C LEU A 141 14.13 3.68 -12.14
N SER A 142 13.24 2.79 -12.59
CA SER A 142 13.48 1.35 -12.57
C SER A 142 14.43 0.89 -13.69
N GLY A 143 14.67 1.72 -14.71
CA GLY A 143 15.18 1.33 -16.02
C GLY A 143 16.50 1.98 -16.41
N ARG A 144 17.61 1.25 -16.20
CA ARG A 144 18.87 1.31 -16.98
C ARG A 144 19.81 0.10 -16.75
N GLN A 145 19.34 -0.92 -16.01
CA GLN A 145 20.10 -2.14 -15.69
C GLN A 145 19.26 -3.39 -16.03
N LYS A 146 19.91 -4.55 -16.14
CA LYS A 146 19.30 -5.87 -16.40
C LYS A 146 18.02 -6.06 -15.57
N LEU A 147 16.95 -6.54 -16.21
CA LEU A 147 15.68 -6.84 -15.53
C LEU A 147 15.93 -7.83 -14.38
N ASP A 148 15.47 -7.48 -13.19
CA ASP A 148 15.54 -8.33 -12.01
C ASP A 148 14.16 -8.47 -11.37
N LYS A 149 14.07 -9.34 -10.36
CA LYS A 149 12.83 -9.61 -9.63
C LYS A 149 12.32 -8.36 -8.90
N THR A 150 13.24 -7.56 -8.37
CA THR A 150 12.95 -6.34 -7.62
C THR A 150 12.20 -5.33 -8.47
N LYS A 151 12.63 -5.09 -9.72
CA LYS A 151 11.95 -4.16 -10.63
C LYS A 151 10.53 -4.59 -10.97
N ILE A 152 10.33 -5.90 -11.19
CA ILE A 152 9.00 -6.46 -11.44
C ILE A 152 8.12 -6.20 -10.22
N TYR A 153 8.61 -6.54 -9.02
CA TYR A 153 7.91 -6.30 -7.77
C TYR A 153 7.56 -4.82 -7.54
N ASP A 154 8.54 -3.92 -7.66
CA ASP A 154 8.35 -2.47 -7.51
C ASP A 154 7.25 -1.98 -8.47
N THR A 155 7.27 -2.41 -9.73
CA THR A 155 6.25 -2.05 -10.72
C THR A 155 4.86 -2.58 -10.36
N MET A 156 4.76 -3.81 -9.83
CA MET A 156 3.50 -4.36 -9.34
C MET A 156 2.91 -3.53 -8.19
N LEU A 157 3.76 -3.06 -7.28
CA LEU A 157 3.34 -2.21 -6.16
C LEU A 157 2.76 -0.88 -6.64
N TYR A 158 3.39 -0.22 -7.61
CA TYR A 158 2.85 1.02 -8.17
C TYR A 158 1.55 0.80 -8.91
N LEU A 159 1.44 -0.26 -9.71
CA LEU A 159 0.20 -0.61 -10.40
C LEU A 159 -0.96 -0.82 -9.40
N ASN A 160 -0.71 -1.57 -8.32
CA ASN A 160 -1.68 -1.77 -7.24
C ASN A 160 -2.05 -0.45 -6.55
N GLU A 161 -1.06 0.39 -6.21
CA GLU A 161 -1.28 1.70 -5.57
C GLU A 161 -2.11 2.67 -6.44
N PHE A 162 -2.03 2.55 -7.76
CA PHE A 162 -2.87 3.31 -8.69
C PHE A 162 -4.20 2.61 -9.05
N GLY A 163 -4.54 1.50 -8.39
CA GLY A 163 -5.76 0.74 -8.64
C GLY A 163 -5.83 0.18 -10.06
N LYS A 164 -4.70 -0.24 -10.61
CA LYS A 164 -4.59 -0.77 -11.98
C LYS A 164 -4.31 -2.27 -11.94
N PRO A 165 -5.04 -3.10 -12.73
CA PRO A 165 -4.76 -4.52 -12.77
C PRO A 165 -3.33 -4.79 -13.26
N ILE A 166 -2.70 -5.75 -12.60
CA ILE A 166 -1.33 -6.17 -12.85
C ILE A 166 -1.36 -7.33 -13.84
N THR A 167 -0.96 -7.04 -15.08
CA THR A 167 -0.86 -8.03 -16.16
C THR A 167 0.57 -8.09 -16.69
N ASN A 168 0.98 -9.26 -17.21
CA ASN A 168 2.31 -9.40 -17.79
C ASN A 168 2.53 -8.46 -18.98
N GLY A 169 1.48 -8.16 -19.76
CA GLY A 169 1.53 -7.20 -20.86
C GLY A 169 1.79 -5.77 -20.39
N ARG A 170 1.14 -5.33 -19.31
CA ARG A 170 1.41 -4.00 -18.72
C ARG A 170 2.81 -3.93 -18.14
N LEU A 171 3.24 -4.94 -17.38
CA LEU A 171 4.59 -5.00 -16.84
C LEU A 171 5.64 -4.94 -17.97
N ALA A 172 5.42 -5.68 -19.05
CA ALA A 172 6.29 -5.68 -20.23
C ALA A 172 6.40 -4.27 -20.86
N GLY A 173 5.27 -3.59 -21.07
CA GLY A 173 5.25 -2.22 -21.62
C GLY A 173 5.90 -1.19 -20.70
N LEU A 174 5.70 -1.28 -19.38
CA LEU A 174 6.27 -0.35 -18.40
C LEU A 174 7.77 -0.52 -18.20
N LEU A 175 8.27 -1.75 -18.34
CA LEU A 175 9.66 -2.11 -18.15
C LEU A 175 10.44 -2.21 -19.48
N ASP A 176 9.83 -1.75 -20.57
CA ASP A 176 10.40 -1.75 -21.93
C ASP A 176 11.03 -3.11 -22.33
N CYS A 177 10.27 -4.19 -22.14
CA CYS A 177 10.73 -5.53 -22.42
C CYS A 177 9.62 -6.43 -23.00
N SER A 178 9.96 -7.63 -23.45
CA SER A 178 8.97 -8.58 -23.97
C SER A 178 8.18 -9.27 -22.86
N ILE A 179 6.93 -9.68 -23.15
CA ILE A 179 6.13 -10.52 -22.24
C ILE A 179 6.88 -11.81 -21.87
N ARG A 180 7.62 -12.40 -22.82
CA ARG A 180 8.46 -13.59 -22.59
C ARG A 180 9.57 -13.30 -21.57
N THR A 181 10.16 -12.10 -21.60
CA THR A 181 11.15 -11.66 -20.62
C THR A 181 10.53 -11.57 -19.22
N ILE A 182 9.36 -10.95 -19.09
CA ILE A 182 8.62 -10.91 -17.81
C ILE A 182 8.34 -12.32 -17.29
N GLN A 183 7.81 -13.22 -18.14
CA GLN A 183 7.51 -14.60 -17.76
C GLN A 183 8.73 -15.37 -17.26
N ARG A 184 9.91 -15.16 -17.88
CA ARG A 184 11.17 -15.81 -17.49
C ARG A 184 11.65 -15.37 -16.10
N HIS A 185 11.38 -14.13 -15.71
CA HIS A 185 11.79 -13.57 -14.43
C HIS A 185 10.72 -13.71 -13.32
N MET A 186 9.50 -14.10 -13.68
CA MET A 186 8.38 -14.30 -12.77
C MET A 186 8.51 -15.62 -12.00
N CYS A 187 9.27 -15.62 -10.90
CA CYS A 187 9.36 -16.77 -9.99
C CYS A 187 8.05 -17.02 -9.23
N ALA A 188 7.97 -18.14 -8.49
CA ALA A 188 6.77 -18.52 -7.74
C ALA A 188 6.27 -17.40 -6.81
N ASP A 189 7.18 -16.79 -6.03
CA ASP A 189 6.86 -15.70 -5.11
C ASP A 189 6.23 -14.49 -5.82
N LEU A 190 6.77 -14.09 -6.98
CA LEU A 190 6.22 -12.97 -7.75
C LEU A 190 4.87 -13.29 -8.37
N LYS A 191 4.60 -14.56 -8.73
CA LYS A 191 3.28 -14.98 -9.22
C LYS A 191 2.25 -14.88 -8.11
N GLN A 192 2.58 -15.40 -6.92
CA GLN A 192 1.72 -15.35 -5.75
C GLN A 192 1.45 -13.92 -5.29
N GLU A 193 2.49 -13.07 -5.27
CA GLU A 193 2.34 -11.66 -4.92
C GLU A 193 1.47 -10.93 -5.96
N LYS A 194 1.65 -11.21 -7.26
CA LYS A 194 0.80 -10.65 -8.32
C LYS A 194 -0.67 -11.01 -8.11
N GLU A 195 -0.96 -12.26 -7.76
CA GLU A 195 -2.32 -12.73 -7.46
C GLU A 195 -2.89 -11.98 -6.26
N THR A 196 -2.13 -11.95 -5.15
CA THR A 196 -2.52 -11.24 -3.92
C THR A 196 -2.80 -9.75 -4.16
N LEU A 197 -1.89 -9.06 -4.86
CA LEU A 197 -2.05 -7.63 -5.18
C LEU A 197 -3.22 -7.38 -6.13
N ASN A 198 -3.55 -8.32 -7.02
CA ASN A 198 -4.70 -8.18 -7.92
C ASN A 198 -6.04 -8.47 -7.23
N GLU A 199 -6.07 -9.31 -6.18
CA GLU A 199 -7.28 -9.47 -5.35
C GLU A 199 -7.65 -8.18 -4.62
N GLU A 200 -6.66 -7.31 -4.41
CA GLU A 200 -6.86 -6.01 -3.78
C GLU A 200 -7.31 -4.94 -4.80
N VAL A 201 -6.99 -5.05 -6.10
CA VAL A 201 -7.34 -4.03 -7.13
C VAL A 201 -8.82 -4.04 -7.50
#